data_AF-K1QG23-F1
#
_entry.id   AF-K1QG23-F1
#
_cell.length_a   1.000
_cell.length_b   1.000
_cell.length_c   1.000
_cell.angle_alpha   90.00
_cell.angle_beta   90.00
_cell.angle_gamma   90.00
#
_symmetry.space_group_name_H-M   'P 1'
#
loop_
_entity.id
_entity.type
_entity.pdbx_description
1 polymer ?
#
loop_
_entity_poly.entity_id
_entity_poly.type
_entity_poly.pdbx_seq_one_letter_code
_entity_poly.pdbx_strand_id
1 'polypeptide(L)'
;MGGFPHYGEVNQDFVMIKGCCMGSKKRVITLRKSLLATFRKKAMEKISLKFIDTSSKYGHGRFQTFEEKKNFLGPLKKDAQKEAA
;
A
#
# COMPACT_ATOMS: atom_id res chain seq x y z
N MET A 1 -6.77 -2.71 -2.17
CA MET A 1 -7.54 -3.70 -2.98
C MET A 1 -6.61 -4.67 -3.72
N GLY A 2 -6.75 -5.98 -3.53
CA GLY A 2 -6.09 -7.00 -4.38
C GLY A 2 -4.58 -7.22 -4.18
N GLY A 3 -4.02 -6.72 -3.08
CA GLY A 3 -2.60 -6.88 -2.74
C GLY A 3 -1.62 -6.07 -3.60
N PHE A 4 -0.33 -6.19 -3.31
CA PHE A 4 0.73 -5.57 -4.07
C PHE A 4 1.03 -6.38 -5.35
N PRO A 5 1.09 -5.75 -6.55
CA PRO A 5 1.30 -6.48 -7.80
C PRO A 5 2.62 -7.25 -7.81
N HIS A 6 2.55 -8.55 -8.12
CA HIS A 6 3.67 -9.49 -8.07
C HIS A 6 4.32 -9.66 -6.69
N TYR A 7 3.63 -9.32 -5.60
CA TYR A 7 4.10 -9.61 -4.23
C TYR A 7 3.04 -10.38 -3.46
N GLY A 8 1.84 -9.81 -3.35
CA GLY A 8 0.75 -10.33 -2.50
C GLY A 8 0.49 -9.39 -1.32
N GLU A 9 0.17 -9.97 -0.18
CA GLU A 9 -0.18 -9.26 1.05
C GLU A 9 1.05 -9.08 1.96
N VAL A 10 1.04 -8.03 2.77
CA VAL A 10 2.09 -7.73 3.76
C VAL A 10 1.51 -8.06 5.14
N ASN A 11 1.87 -9.22 5.67
CA ASN A 11 1.29 -9.77 6.90
C ASN A 11 2.18 -9.59 8.14
N GLN A 12 3.36 -9.01 7.96
CA GLN A 12 4.38 -8.84 9.00
C GLN A 12 4.72 -7.36 9.15
N ASP A 13 5.58 -7.06 10.13
CA ASP A 13 6.10 -5.72 10.35
C ASP A 13 6.76 -5.17 9.06
N PHE A 14 6.44 -3.92 8.75
CA PHE A 14 6.92 -3.25 7.55
C PHE A 14 7.46 -1.86 7.84
N VAL A 15 8.33 -1.39 6.94
CA VAL A 15 8.89 -0.03 6.99
C VAL A 15 8.54 0.69 5.69
N MET A 16 8.06 1.93 5.78
CA MET A 16 7.83 2.80 4.63
C MET A 16 9.05 3.68 4.38
N ILE A 17 9.72 3.47 3.25
CA ILE A 17 10.89 4.26 2.83
C ILE A 17 10.43 5.37 1.87
N LYS A 18 10.96 6.57 2.04
CA LYS A 18 10.71 7.68 1.11
C LYS A 18 11.37 7.42 -0.24
N GLY A 19 10.59 7.39 -1.31
CA GLY A 19 11.09 7.22 -2.69
C GLY A 19 11.18 5.74 -3.09
N CYS A 20 12.09 5.44 -4.02
CA CYS A 20 12.35 4.07 -4.48
C CYS A 20 13.52 3.43 -3.73
N CYS A 21 13.57 2.09 -3.74
CA CYS A 21 14.71 1.31 -3.25
C CYS A 21 15.31 0.49 -4.40
N MET A 22 16.55 0.03 -4.22
CA MET A 22 17.26 -0.75 -5.23
C MET A 22 16.66 -2.14 -5.40
N GLY A 23 16.42 -2.52 -6.66
CA GLY A 23 16.00 -3.86 -7.05
C GLY A 23 14.51 -4.04 -7.25
N SER A 24 14.15 -5.26 -7.64
CA SER A 24 12.76 -5.66 -7.91
C SER A 24 12.03 -6.03 -6.62
N LYS A 25 10.70 -6.11 -6.71
CA LYS A 25 9.82 -6.64 -5.65
C LYS A 25 10.28 -8.04 -5.23
N LYS A 26 10.04 -8.43 -3.97
CA LYS A 26 10.51 -9.69 -3.32
C LYS A 26 12.02 -9.83 -3.07
N ARG A 27 12.85 -8.86 -3.48
CA ARG A 27 14.29 -8.90 -3.19
C ARG A 27 14.55 -8.61 -1.71
N VAL A 28 15.43 -9.40 -1.09
CA VAL A 28 15.93 -9.12 0.27
C VAL A 28 16.80 -7.87 0.24
N ILE A 29 16.57 -6.93 1.16
CA ILE A 29 17.29 -5.67 1.26
C ILE A 29 17.82 -5.52 2.69
N THR A 30 19.13 -5.23 2.81
CA THR A 30 19.75 -4.96 4.11
C THR A 30 19.72 -3.45 4.37
N LEU A 31 19.04 -3.03 5.44
CA LEU A 31 19.00 -1.63 5.87
C LEU A 31 20.12 -1.34 6.85
N ARG A 32 20.77 -0.18 6.70
CA ARG A 32 21.89 0.24 7.53
C ARG A 32 21.71 1.70 7.97
N LYS A 33 22.09 2.01 9.21
CA LYS A 33 22.14 3.40 9.69
C LYS A 33 23.10 4.24 8.84
N SER A 34 22.79 5.52 8.63
CA SER A 34 23.69 6.43 7.89
C SER A 34 25.10 6.46 8.54
N LEU A 35 26.15 6.50 7.71
CA LEU A 35 27.53 6.75 8.18
C LEU A 35 27.75 8.21 8.57
N LEU A 36 27.03 9.11 7.91
CA LEU A 36 27.23 10.54 8.04
C LEU A 36 26.15 11.11 8.95
N ALA A 37 26.57 11.82 9.98
CA ALA A 37 25.68 12.65 10.79
C ALA A 37 25.11 13.77 9.91
N THR A 38 23.79 13.83 9.79
CA THR A 38 23.11 14.80 8.93
C THR A 38 22.28 15.74 9.78
N PHE A 39 22.55 17.05 9.66
CA PHE A 39 21.84 18.13 10.37
C PHE A 39 20.89 18.91 9.44
N ARG A 40 20.66 18.40 8.22
CA ARG A 40 19.72 19.01 7.27
C ARG A 40 18.30 18.89 7.83
N LYS A 41 17.50 19.96 7.77
CA LYS A 41 16.10 19.97 8.24
C LYS A 41 15.28 18.80 7.69
N LYS A 42 15.42 18.50 6.40
CA LYS A 42 14.79 17.35 5.72
C LYS A 42 15.08 15.98 6.37
N ALA A 43 16.20 15.83 7.08
CA ALA A 43 16.59 14.59 7.75
C ALA A 43 16.16 14.52 9.23
N MET A 44 15.93 15.68 9.88
CA MET A 44 15.52 15.77 11.29
C MET A 44 14.03 16.02 11.49
N GLU A 45 13.29 16.22 10.40
CA GLU A 45 11.85 16.43 10.42
C GLU A 45 11.11 15.21 10.98
N LYS A 46 10.21 15.44 11.94
CA LYS A 46 9.29 14.41 12.44
C LYS A 46 8.12 14.28 11.47
N ILE A 47 7.94 13.11 10.89
CA ILE A 47 6.93 12.87 9.85
C ILE A 47 5.64 12.36 10.50
N SER A 48 4.53 13.07 10.26
CA SER A 48 3.17 12.60 10.54
C SER A 48 2.40 12.48 9.24
N LEU A 49 2.02 11.26 8.88
CA LEU A 49 1.26 10.99 7.65
C LEU A 49 -0.23 11.27 7.89
N LYS A 50 -0.89 11.92 6.94
CA LYS A 50 -2.35 12.16 6.98
C LYS A 50 -3.15 11.13 6.19
N PHE A 51 -2.57 10.57 5.13
CA PHE A 51 -3.23 9.69 4.20
C PHE A 51 -2.24 8.71 3.57
N ILE A 52 -2.67 7.47 3.37
CA ILE A 52 -1.95 6.42 2.65
C ILE A 52 -2.89 5.85 1.59
N ASP A 53 -2.43 5.84 0.35
CA ASP A 53 -3.20 5.30 -0.77
C ASP A 53 -3.12 3.76 -0.79
N THR A 54 -4.27 3.13 -0.56
CA THR A 54 -4.48 1.67 -0.52
C THR A 54 -5.30 1.16 -1.72
N SER A 55 -5.54 2.06 -2.69
CA SER A 55 -6.17 1.73 -3.96
C SER A 55 -5.41 0.66 -4.74
N SER A 56 -6.13 -0.04 -5.63
CA SER A 56 -5.50 -1.05 -6.50
C SER A 56 -4.37 -0.44 -7.33
N LYS A 57 -3.23 -1.14 -7.35
CA LYS A 57 -2.10 -0.85 -8.26
C LYS A 57 -2.08 -1.75 -9.49
N TYR A 58 -3.09 -2.59 -9.63
CA TYR A 58 -3.37 -3.35 -10.84
C TYR A 58 -4.44 -2.59 -11.63
N GLY A 59 -4.06 -2.04 -12.79
CA GLY A 59 -4.90 -1.11 -13.55
C GLY A 59 -5.04 0.27 -12.89
N HIS A 60 -6.21 0.90 -13.03
CA HIS A 60 -6.50 2.20 -12.45
C HIS A 60 -7.25 2.07 -11.11
N GLY A 61 -6.58 2.37 -10.00
CA GLY A 61 -7.18 2.36 -8.66
C GLY A 61 -8.16 3.52 -8.46
N ARG A 62 -9.42 3.20 -8.11
CA ARG A 62 -10.50 4.20 -7.89
C ARG A 62 -11.00 4.28 -6.44
N PHE A 63 -10.90 3.19 -5.69
CA PHE A 63 -11.45 3.07 -4.34
C PHE A 63 -10.34 2.63 -3.38
N GLN A 64 -10.37 3.13 -2.15
CA GLN A 64 -9.42 2.79 -1.10
C GLN A 64 -9.80 1.47 -0.42
N THR A 65 -11.06 1.34 -0.02
CA THR A 65 -11.57 0.15 0.68
C THR A 65 -12.52 -0.68 -0.19
N PHE A 66 -12.72 -1.94 0.20
CA PHE A 66 -13.71 -2.80 -0.46
C PHE A 66 -15.15 -2.33 -0.19
N GLU A 67 -15.39 -1.73 0.97
CA GLU A 67 -16.69 -1.16 1.36
C GLU A 67 -17.05 0.04 0.49
N GLU A 68 -16.11 0.97 0.27
CA GLU A 68 -16.31 2.12 -0.62
C GLU A 68 -16.71 1.67 -2.02
N LYS A 69 -16.03 0.65 -2.54
CA LYS A 69 -16.35 0.05 -3.85
C LYS A 69 -17.74 -0.60 -3.86
N LYS A 70 -18.12 -1.32 -2.79
CA LYS A 70 -19.43 -1.99 -2.69
C LYS A 70 -20.55 -0.96 -2.63
N ASN A 71 -20.39 0.09 -1.82
CA ASN A 71 -21.37 1.17 -1.68
C ASN A 71 -21.55 1.94 -2.98
N PHE A 72 -20.46 2.20 -3.72
CA PHE A 72 -20.52 2.91 -5.00
C PHE A 72 -21.18 2.08 -6.11
N LEU A 73 -20.86 0.79 -6.21
CA LEU A 73 -21.38 -0.08 -7.28
C LEU A 73 -22.80 -0.61 -7.00
N GLY A 74 -23.24 -0.58 -5.74
CA GLY A 74 -24.53 -1.12 -5.33
C GLY A 74 -24.61 -2.65 -5.44
N PRO A 75 -25.82 -3.23 -5.32
CA PRO A 75 -26.04 -4.66 -5.46
C PRO A 75 -25.77 -5.14 -6.89
N LEU A 76 -24.86 -6.10 -7.04
CA LEU A 76 -24.55 -6.71 -8.34
C LEU A 76 -25.17 -8.09 -8.46
N LYS A 77 -25.34 -8.59 -9.69
CA LYS A 77 -25.90 -9.92 -9.98
C LYS A 77 -25.24 -11.05 -9.19
N LYS A 78 -23.91 -11.01 -9.07
CA LYS A 78 -23.12 -12.01 -8.32
C LYS A 78 -23.42 -12.02 -6.82
N ASP A 79 -23.87 -10.90 -6.27
CA ASP A 79 -24.17 -10.76 -4.85
C ASP A 79 -25.57 -11.35 -4.59
N ALA A 80 -26.54 -11.07 -5.45
CA ALA A 80 -27.87 -11.70 -5.42
C ALA A 80 -27.80 -13.23 -5.57
N GLN A 81 -26.90 -13.74 -6.43
CA GLN A 81 -26.68 -15.18 -6.58
C GLN A 81 -26.06 -15.83 -5.34
N LYS A 82 -25.27 -15.08 -4.55
CA LYS A 82 -24.72 -15.58 -3.28
C LYS A 82 -25.72 -15.56 -2.14
N GLU A 83 -26.68 -14.64 -2.17
CA GLU A 83 -27.77 -14.59 -1.18
C GLU A 83 -28.83 -15.67 -1.42
N ALA A 84 -29.02 -16.08 -2.67
CA ALA A 84 -29.95 -17.14 -3.04
C ALA A 84 -29.39 -18.57 -2.85
N ALA A 85 -28.09 -18.72 -2.60
CA ALA A 85 -27.38 -19.98 -2.39
C ALA A 85 -27.11 -20.20 -0.90
#